data_AF-A0A6I3FMR3-F1
#
_entry.id   AF-A0A6I3FMR3-F1
#
_cell.length_a   1.000
_cell.length_b   1.000
_cell.length_c   1.000
_cell.angle_alpha   90.00
_cell.angle_beta   90.00
_cell.angle_gamma   90.00
#
_symmetry.space_group_name_H-M   'P 1'
#
loop_
_entity.id
_entity.type
_entity.pdbx_description
1 polymer ?
#
loop_
_entity_poly.entity_id
_entity_poly.type
_entity_poly.pdbx_seq_one_letter_code
_entity_poly.pdbx_strand_id
1 'polypeptide(L)'
;MINSQTISVKKGSFMLKPRSIAGAVLALSLVLAPLVSLTANAATGGPRDSYITLQTPILDASNTSEAGQNQGDADSWVAKGWFGSGLKYQVSFAPVGSTINLTYTIKDKTGKPLAYTPVNLRMNKGYSESASIIEVDGVKTKGIDRPPFDQANVIHRTDAFGNVTFAVKNLDLESLGEPEPPTFTSKPIFSEDKLDRLHSQMLPEVNSEQADHSVITQFHYYIPKAPIVVAATKPTITLVTPALDATNSVTNTTKNVKQAWAPAGGDLVVVYKVVGDDGKTAVPNKAVTLKVNGGKSTLQANTDAFGFVAFTVKNSDTKPNNAPVSATSAMPAASTAFATLAPEITGTLASVAEGVEFHYYRGISASATKSGKEFLLSIQVNGAAGKSAAISVTGAKKTTVKIAAPRQVVSMKVSAGAKTITAVIDGKSYTTKVVVK
;
A
#
# COMPACT_ATOMS: atom_id res chain seq x y z
N MET A 1 0.79 -62.01 52.23
CA MET A 1 2.11 -61.91 52.90
C MET A 1 2.32 -60.46 53.29
N ILE A 2 2.80 -60.29 54.52
CA ILE A 2 2.71 -59.11 55.38
C ILE A 2 3.93 -58.19 55.16
N ASN A 3 3.73 -56.87 55.04
CA ASN A 3 4.25 -55.91 56.02
C ASN A 3 3.76 -54.47 55.78
N SER A 4 2.97 -53.99 56.73
CA SER A 4 2.73 -52.60 57.06
C SER A 4 3.96 -51.99 57.73
N GLN A 5 4.18 -50.67 57.61
CA GLN A 5 4.48 -49.81 58.76
C GLN A 5 3.96 -48.39 58.55
N THR A 6 3.23 -47.92 59.55
CA THR A 6 2.65 -46.58 59.73
C THR A 6 3.13 -46.07 61.09
N ILE A 7 3.70 -44.87 61.18
CA ILE A 7 3.85 -44.04 62.42
C ILE A 7 3.95 -42.57 61.91
N SER A 8 3.12 -41.57 62.20
CA SER A 8 2.35 -41.07 63.34
C SER A 8 3.13 -40.26 64.42
N VAL A 9 3.04 -38.93 64.30
CA VAL A 9 2.62 -37.96 65.35
C VAL A 9 3.63 -37.36 66.37
N LYS A 10 3.70 -36.01 66.30
CA LYS A 10 3.77 -34.93 67.33
C LYS A 10 5.08 -34.45 68.03
N LYS A 11 5.20 -33.11 67.91
CA LYS A 11 5.50 -32.05 68.92
C LYS A 11 6.85 -32.04 69.66
N GLY A 12 7.52 -30.88 69.56
CA GLY A 12 8.46 -30.38 70.56
C GLY A 12 9.02 -29.00 70.19
N SER A 13 8.42 -27.94 70.72
CA SER A 13 8.90 -26.56 70.62
C SER A 13 9.95 -26.27 71.70
N PHE A 14 11.11 -25.70 71.31
CA PHE A 14 12.01 -24.91 72.17
C PHE A 14 12.65 -23.85 71.26
N MET A 15 12.13 -22.63 71.18
CA MET A 15 12.40 -21.46 72.04
C MET A 15 13.84 -20.94 71.92
N LEU A 16 14.04 -19.94 71.06
CA LEU A 16 15.09 -18.92 71.21
C LEU A 16 14.46 -17.54 70.97
N LYS A 17 14.60 -16.70 71.99
CA LYS A 17 14.10 -15.32 72.13
C LYS A 17 15.08 -14.31 71.47
N PRO A 18 14.71 -13.01 71.35
CA PRO A 18 14.82 -12.23 70.13
C PRO A 18 16.06 -11.31 70.07
N ARG A 19 16.40 -10.84 68.86
CA ARG A 19 16.99 -9.50 68.67
C ARG A 19 16.31 -8.79 67.50
N SER A 20 15.74 -7.64 67.86
CA SER A 20 15.10 -6.59 67.09
C SER A 20 15.87 -6.15 65.85
N ILE A 21 15.17 -5.77 64.77
CA ILE A 21 15.13 -4.40 64.23
C ILE A 21 13.98 -4.30 63.20
N ALA A 22 13.37 -3.11 63.22
CA ALA A 22 12.17 -2.63 62.56
C ALA A 22 12.01 -2.85 61.04
N GLY A 23 10.75 -2.90 60.59
CA GLY A 23 10.37 -2.66 59.19
C GLY A 23 8.88 -2.93 58.97
N ALA A 24 8.09 -1.87 58.79
CA ALA A 24 6.63 -1.86 58.82
C ALA A 24 5.95 -2.72 57.73
N VAL A 25 4.85 -3.37 58.13
CA VAL A 25 3.87 -4.03 57.26
C VAL A 25 3.00 -2.96 56.60
N LEU A 26 3.11 -2.80 55.29
CA LEU A 26 2.14 -2.06 54.47
C LEU A 26 1.13 -3.08 53.91
N ALA A 27 -0.08 -3.03 54.46
CA ALA A 27 -1.25 -3.72 53.93
C ALA A 27 -1.62 -3.09 52.58
N LEU A 28 -1.48 -3.84 51.48
CA LEU A 28 -1.95 -3.43 50.17
C LEU A 28 -3.40 -3.91 50.01
N SER A 29 -4.34 -2.99 50.23
CA SER A 29 -5.74 -3.16 49.87
C SER A 29 -5.88 -3.25 48.34
N LEU A 30 -6.27 -4.42 47.84
CA LEU A 30 -6.62 -4.64 46.45
C LEU A 30 -8.00 -4.02 46.19
N VAL A 31 -8.02 -2.74 45.80
CA VAL A 31 -9.22 -2.11 45.24
C VAL A 31 -9.31 -2.51 43.78
N LEU A 32 -10.23 -3.42 43.45
CA LEU A 32 -10.70 -3.63 42.07
C LEU A 32 -11.40 -2.34 41.61
N ALA A 33 -10.67 -1.48 40.89
CA ALA A 33 -11.27 -0.52 39.99
C ALA A 33 -11.32 -1.15 38.58
N PRO A 34 -12.44 -1.07 37.85
CA PRO A 34 -12.47 -1.52 36.47
C PRO A 34 -11.50 -0.65 35.66
N LEU A 35 -10.44 -1.27 35.16
CA LEU A 35 -9.62 -0.72 34.09
C LEU A 35 -10.51 -0.61 32.85
N VAL A 36 -11.22 0.51 32.75
CA VAL A 36 -11.76 0.98 31.48
C VAL A 36 -10.54 1.22 30.60
N SER A 37 -10.29 0.29 29.68
CA SER A 37 -9.35 0.51 28.59
C SER A 37 -9.88 1.67 27.76
N LEU A 38 -9.47 2.88 28.11
CA LEU A 38 -9.56 4.05 27.25
C LEU A 38 -8.57 3.81 26.10
N THR A 39 -8.98 3.04 25.10
CA THR A 39 -8.41 3.19 23.76
C THR A 39 -8.86 4.56 23.28
N ALA A 40 -8.05 5.57 23.56
CA ALA A 40 -8.10 6.82 22.86
C ALA A 40 -7.75 6.52 21.39
N ASN A 41 -8.76 6.13 20.60
CA ASN A 41 -8.69 6.27 19.17
C ASN A 41 -8.49 7.76 18.92
N ALA A 42 -7.24 8.15 18.66
CA ALA A 42 -6.96 9.46 18.09
C ALA A 42 -7.93 9.66 16.93
N ALA A 43 -8.65 10.79 16.92
CA ALA A 43 -9.59 11.12 15.88
C ALA A 43 -8.90 10.91 14.52
N THR A 44 -9.36 9.93 13.75
CA THR A 44 -8.92 9.70 12.37
C THR A 44 -9.47 10.83 11.52
N GLY A 45 -8.80 11.99 11.57
CA GLY A 45 -9.09 13.16 10.73
C GLY A 45 -8.62 13.00 9.28
N GLY A 46 -8.53 11.76 8.78
CA GLY A 46 -8.34 11.44 7.37
C GLY A 46 -9.68 11.30 6.66
N PRO A 47 -9.74 11.44 5.32
CA PRO A 47 -10.98 11.41 4.58
C PRO A 47 -11.70 10.07 4.78
N ARG A 48 -12.94 10.14 5.28
CA ARG A 48 -13.88 9.02 5.41
C ARG A 48 -14.48 8.56 4.06
N ASP A 49 -13.76 8.80 2.96
CA ASP A 49 -14.19 8.59 1.57
C ASP A 49 -12.96 8.29 0.69
N SER A 50 -12.24 7.20 0.95
CA SER A 50 -11.10 6.82 0.09
C SER A 50 -11.63 6.15 -1.18
N TYR A 51 -11.14 6.58 -2.33
CA TYR A 51 -11.46 5.98 -3.63
C TYR A 51 -10.30 5.07 -4.04
N ILE A 52 -10.54 3.76 -3.97
CA ILE A 52 -9.54 2.73 -4.22
C ILE A 52 -9.83 2.09 -5.57
N THR A 53 -8.85 2.12 -6.47
CA THR A 53 -9.00 1.57 -7.82
C THR A 53 -7.88 0.58 -8.10
N LEU A 54 -8.22 -0.58 -8.67
CA LEU A 54 -7.24 -1.56 -9.14
C LEU A 54 -6.58 -1.05 -10.42
N GLN A 55 -5.25 -1.01 -10.45
CA GLN A 55 -4.44 -0.69 -11.63
C GLN A 55 -3.85 -1.95 -12.26
N THR A 56 -3.38 -2.90 -11.44
CA THR A 56 -2.88 -4.18 -11.92
C THR A 56 -3.44 -5.33 -11.09
N PRO A 57 -3.89 -6.43 -11.71
CA PRO A 57 -4.09 -6.56 -13.15
C PRO A 57 -5.16 -5.60 -13.69
N ILE A 58 -5.12 -5.31 -14.99
CA ILE A 58 -6.17 -4.54 -15.67
C ILE A 58 -7.32 -5.52 -15.93
N LEU A 59 -8.41 -5.37 -15.17
CA LEU A 59 -9.62 -6.18 -15.29
C LEU A 59 -10.73 -5.39 -15.98
N ASP A 60 -11.20 -5.92 -17.10
CA ASP A 60 -12.26 -5.35 -17.93
C ASP A 60 -13.23 -6.43 -18.43
N ALA A 61 -14.14 -6.07 -19.33
CA ALA A 61 -15.17 -6.98 -19.85
C ALA A 61 -14.62 -8.20 -20.59
N SER A 62 -13.34 -8.21 -21.01
CA SER A 62 -12.73 -9.32 -21.74
C SER A 62 -12.15 -10.41 -20.83
N ASN A 63 -11.89 -10.10 -19.55
CA ASN A 63 -11.19 -11.00 -18.63
C ASN A 63 -11.79 -11.02 -17.20
N THR A 64 -12.99 -10.47 -17.05
CA THR A 64 -13.78 -10.54 -15.83
C THR A 64 -14.89 -11.57 -16.01
N SER A 65 -14.85 -12.65 -15.23
CA SER A 65 -15.89 -13.67 -15.15
C SER A 65 -17.21 -13.04 -14.72
N GLU A 66 -18.31 -13.31 -15.42
CA GLU A 66 -19.67 -12.94 -14.99
C GLU A 66 -19.81 -11.48 -14.53
N ALA A 67 -19.17 -10.53 -15.23
CA ALA A 67 -19.03 -9.13 -14.79
C ALA A 67 -20.35 -8.46 -14.36
N GLY A 68 -21.45 -8.72 -15.07
CA GLY A 68 -22.77 -8.20 -14.74
C GLY A 68 -23.33 -8.76 -13.42
N GLN A 69 -23.19 -10.06 -13.18
CA GLN A 69 -23.63 -10.72 -11.96
C GLN A 69 -22.82 -10.22 -10.76
N ASN A 70 -21.49 -10.18 -10.89
CA ASN A 70 -20.61 -9.70 -9.82
C ASN A 70 -20.95 -8.26 -9.43
N GLN A 71 -21.20 -7.38 -10.40
CA GLN A 71 -21.58 -6.00 -10.09
C GLN A 71 -22.97 -5.94 -9.44
N GLY A 72 -23.93 -6.77 -9.87
CA GLY A 72 -25.23 -6.88 -9.20
C GLY A 72 -25.12 -7.31 -7.73
N ASP A 73 -24.20 -8.23 -7.42
CA ASP A 73 -23.91 -8.65 -6.05
C ASP A 73 -23.26 -7.51 -5.24
N ALA A 74 -22.28 -6.81 -5.82
CA ALA A 74 -21.66 -5.63 -5.21
C ALA A 74 -22.70 -4.55 -4.88
N ASP A 75 -23.57 -4.23 -5.83
CA ASP A 75 -24.64 -3.25 -5.67
C ASP A 75 -25.62 -3.67 -4.57
N SER A 76 -25.94 -4.97 -4.48
CA SER A 76 -26.77 -5.54 -3.40
C SER A 76 -26.11 -5.40 -2.02
N TRP A 77 -24.80 -5.62 -1.91
CA TRP A 77 -24.07 -5.43 -0.65
C TRP A 77 -23.98 -3.96 -0.23
N VAL A 78 -23.82 -3.04 -1.20
CA VAL A 78 -23.90 -1.60 -0.97
C VAL A 78 -25.29 -1.20 -0.50
N ALA A 79 -26.35 -1.70 -1.13
CA ALA A 79 -27.74 -1.41 -0.74
C ALA A 79 -28.07 -1.89 0.69
N LYS A 80 -27.40 -2.96 1.16
CA LYS A 80 -27.49 -3.45 2.54
C LYS A 80 -26.63 -2.67 3.54
N GLY A 81 -25.86 -1.68 3.07
CA GLY A 81 -24.97 -0.87 3.89
C GLY A 81 -23.71 -1.59 4.37
N TRP A 82 -23.36 -2.73 3.75
CA TRP A 82 -22.17 -3.49 4.12
C TRP A 82 -20.89 -2.86 3.58
N PHE A 83 -20.99 -2.22 2.41
CA PHE A 83 -19.87 -1.54 1.75
C PHE A 83 -20.23 -0.11 1.32
N GLY A 84 -19.19 0.71 1.15
CA GLY A 84 -19.29 2.03 0.58
C GLY A 84 -19.74 1.99 -0.88
N SER A 85 -20.39 3.07 -1.32
CA SER A 85 -20.87 3.19 -2.71
C SER A 85 -19.76 3.04 -3.75
N GLY A 86 -20.09 2.66 -4.97
CA GLY A 86 -19.10 2.52 -6.05
C GLY A 86 -18.17 1.31 -5.89
N LEU A 87 -18.50 0.38 -4.98
CA LEU A 87 -17.83 -0.90 -4.86
C LEU A 87 -17.82 -1.62 -6.22
N LYS A 88 -16.66 -2.13 -6.61
CA LYS A 88 -16.52 -3.08 -7.73
C LYS A 88 -16.25 -4.47 -7.18
N TYR A 89 -16.90 -5.48 -7.73
CA TYR A 89 -16.54 -6.88 -7.51
C TYR A 89 -16.12 -7.50 -8.83
N GLN A 90 -14.86 -7.96 -8.90
CA GLN A 90 -14.27 -8.47 -10.13
C GLN A 90 -13.67 -9.85 -9.86
N VAL A 91 -14.17 -10.84 -10.60
CA VAL A 91 -13.66 -12.21 -10.58
C VAL A 91 -12.83 -12.43 -11.84
N SER A 92 -11.62 -12.95 -11.70
CA SER A 92 -10.75 -13.33 -12.82
C SER A 92 -10.08 -14.67 -12.55
N PHE A 93 -9.24 -15.12 -13.47
CA PHE A 93 -8.60 -16.43 -13.43
C PHE A 93 -7.08 -16.27 -13.50
N ALA A 94 -6.36 -17.07 -12.73
CA ALA A 94 -4.91 -17.14 -12.78
C ALA A 94 -4.44 -18.61 -12.72
N PRO A 95 -3.32 -18.98 -13.34
CA PRO A 95 -2.76 -20.31 -13.16
C PRO A 95 -2.45 -20.56 -11.68
N VAL A 96 -2.73 -21.76 -11.19
CA VAL A 96 -2.31 -22.21 -9.86
C VAL A 96 -0.79 -22.09 -9.69
N GLY A 97 -0.33 -21.74 -8.48
CA GLY A 97 1.08 -21.48 -8.17
C GLY A 97 1.65 -20.16 -8.70
N SER A 98 0.85 -19.36 -9.42
CA SER A 98 1.31 -18.09 -9.98
C SER A 98 1.39 -16.96 -8.94
N THR A 99 2.07 -15.87 -9.32
CA THR A 99 2.06 -14.61 -8.58
C THR A 99 1.19 -13.60 -9.34
N ILE A 100 0.55 -12.69 -8.62
CA ILE A 100 -0.27 -11.60 -9.15
C ILE A 100 0.13 -10.31 -8.40
N ASN A 101 0.54 -9.28 -9.13
CA ASN A 101 0.87 -7.98 -8.56
C ASN A 101 -0.41 -7.13 -8.48
N LEU A 102 -1.02 -7.04 -7.30
CA LEU A 102 -2.15 -6.16 -7.03
C LEU A 102 -1.67 -4.75 -6.74
N THR A 103 -1.74 -3.88 -7.75
CA THR A 103 -1.44 -2.45 -7.57
C THR A 103 -2.74 -1.68 -7.49
N TYR A 104 -2.90 -0.88 -6.44
CA TYR A 104 -4.05 0.01 -6.25
C TYR A 104 -3.62 1.47 -6.29
N THR A 105 -4.46 2.34 -6.84
CA THR A 105 -4.37 3.78 -6.68
C THR A 105 -5.46 4.27 -5.73
N ILE A 106 -5.05 5.03 -4.71
CA ILE A 106 -5.91 5.57 -3.66
C ILE A 106 -5.95 7.09 -3.76
N LYS A 107 -7.15 7.62 -3.92
CA LYS A 107 -7.43 9.06 -4.02
C LYS A 107 -8.48 9.48 -3.00
N ASP A 108 -8.54 10.77 -2.68
CA ASP A 108 -9.70 11.34 -2.03
C ASP A 108 -10.82 11.61 -3.06
N LYS A 109 -12.00 12.01 -2.56
CA LYS A 109 -13.15 12.38 -3.39
C LYS A 109 -12.92 13.48 -4.41
N THR A 110 -11.85 14.27 -4.27
CA THR A 110 -11.47 15.33 -5.24
C THR A 110 -10.54 14.82 -6.33
N GLY A 111 -10.20 13.53 -6.30
CA GLY A 111 -9.26 12.89 -7.21
C GLY A 111 -7.79 13.09 -6.84
N LYS A 112 -7.51 13.74 -5.69
CA LYS A 112 -6.13 13.98 -5.25
C LYS A 112 -5.55 12.71 -4.62
N PRO A 113 -4.30 12.34 -4.96
CA PRO A 113 -3.64 11.20 -4.34
C PRO A 113 -3.57 11.26 -2.82
N LEU A 114 -3.91 10.15 -2.17
CA LEU A 114 -3.72 9.94 -0.73
C LEU A 114 -2.32 9.39 -0.46
N ALA A 115 -1.29 10.20 -0.69
CA ALA A 115 0.10 9.79 -0.52
C ALA A 115 0.47 9.35 0.92
N TYR A 116 1.33 8.33 1.03
CA TYR A 116 1.84 7.74 2.28
C TYR A 116 0.79 7.22 3.28
N THR A 117 -0.40 6.91 2.76
CA THR A 117 -1.53 6.39 3.52
C THR A 117 -1.38 4.88 3.71
N PRO A 118 -1.52 4.35 4.94
CA PRO A 118 -1.61 2.90 5.16
C PRO A 118 -2.79 2.31 4.38
N VAL A 119 -2.56 1.18 3.74
CA VAL A 119 -3.58 0.39 3.05
C VAL A 119 -3.45 -1.03 3.59
N ASN A 120 -4.50 -1.53 4.22
CA ASN A 120 -4.61 -2.90 4.68
C ASN A 120 -5.17 -3.77 3.54
N LEU A 121 -4.38 -4.70 3.03
CA LEU A 121 -4.88 -5.74 2.14
C LEU A 121 -5.43 -6.89 2.99
N ARG A 122 -6.75 -7.05 2.96
CA ARG A 122 -7.47 -8.14 3.59
C ARG A 122 -7.45 -9.33 2.63
N MET A 123 -6.82 -10.42 3.04
CA MET A 123 -6.55 -11.60 2.20
C MET A 123 -7.43 -12.77 2.60
N ASN A 124 -8.06 -13.40 1.60
CA ASN A 124 -9.13 -14.39 1.80
C ASN A 124 -10.16 -13.86 2.80
N LYS A 125 -10.83 -12.79 2.40
CA LYS A 125 -11.76 -12.03 3.23
C LYS A 125 -12.84 -12.93 3.86
N GLY A 126 -13.24 -12.66 5.10
CA GLY A 126 -14.33 -13.40 5.74
C GLY A 126 -15.64 -13.31 4.96
N TYR A 127 -16.41 -14.41 4.91
CA TYR A 127 -17.62 -14.60 4.09
C TYR A 127 -17.38 -14.74 2.58
N SER A 128 -16.12 -14.85 2.14
CA SER A 128 -15.81 -15.07 0.72
C SER A 128 -15.79 -16.54 0.32
N GLU A 129 -15.85 -17.46 1.29
CA GLU A 129 -15.67 -18.90 1.09
C GLU A 129 -14.31 -19.25 0.41
N SER A 130 -13.30 -18.36 0.51
CA SER A 130 -11.98 -18.56 -0.11
C SER A 130 -11.24 -19.77 0.48
N ALA A 131 -10.78 -20.67 -0.38
CA ALA A 131 -10.09 -21.91 -0.01
C ALA A 131 -8.61 -21.96 -0.41
N SER A 132 -8.13 -21.01 -1.22
CA SER A 132 -6.74 -21.00 -1.68
C SER A 132 -5.75 -20.56 -0.61
N ILE A 133 -4.53 -21.10 -0.68
CA ILE A 133 -3.40 -20.66 0.15
C ILE A 133 -2.59 -19.63 -0.64
N ILE A 134 -2.56 -18.39 -0.14
CA ILE A 134 -1.80 -17.29 -0.71
C ILE A 134 -0.83 -16.69 0.30
N GLU A 135 0.25 -16.08 -0.21
CA GLU A 135 1.25 -15.37 0.56
C GLU A 135 1.47 -13.96 0.03
N VAL A 136 1.60 -13.00 0.95
CA VAL A 136 2.11 -11.65 0.70
C VAL A 136 3.10 -11.32 1.81
N ASP A 137 4.32 -10.91 1.47
CA ASP A 137 5.39 -10.55 2.42
C ASP A 137 5.66 -11.61 3.52
N GLY A 138 5.55 -12.89 3.15
CA GLY A 138 5.71 -14.02 4.08
C GLY A 138 4.50 -14.30 4.99
N VAL A 139 3.44 -13.48 4.92
CA VAL A 139 2.17 -13.72 5.63
C VAL A 139 1.28 -14.61 4.77
N LYS A 140 0.92 -15.78 5.32
CA LYS A 140 0.16 -16.82 4.61
C LYS A 140 -1.28 -16.92 5.09
N THR A 141 -2.21 -17.17 4.16
CA THR A 141 -3.58 -17.60 4.48
C THR A 141 -3.62 -19.09 4.83
N LYS A 142 -4.78 -19.59 5.28
CA LYS A 142 -4.94 -20.98 5.74
C LYS A 142 -5.75 -21.86 4.77
N GLY A 143 -6.37 -21.26 3.76
CA GLY A 143 -7.29 -21.93 2.84
C GLY A 143 -8.60 -22.40 3.50
N ILE A 144 -8.98 -21.81 4.63
CA ILE A 144 -10.21 -22.18 5.36
C ILE A 144 -10.94 -20.90 5.76
N ASP A 145 -12.10 -20.65 5.14
CA ASP A 145 -12.95 -19.54 5.52
C ASP A 145 -13.56 -19.77 6.91
N ARG A 146 -13.48 -18.76 7.78
CA ARG A 146 -14.01 -18.77 9.15
C ARG A 146 -14.68 -17.43 9.44
N PRO A 147 -15.83 -17.15 8.83
CA PRO A 147 -16.51 -15.89 9.03
C PRO A 147 -16.78 -15.62 10.53
N PRO A 148 -16.68 -14.36 10.99
CA PRO A 148 -16.49 -13.14 10.20
C PRO A 148 -15.01 -12.79 9.91
N PHE A 149 -14.06 -13.65 10.27
CA PHE A 149 -12.64 -13.30 10.23
C PHE A 149 -12.03 -13.49 8.84
N ASP A 150 -11.21 -12.53 8.42
CA ASP A 150 -10.30 -12.73 7.30
C ASP A 150 -9.22 -13.73 7.69
N GLN A 151 -8.63 -14.41 6.71
CA GLN A 151 -7.58 -15.37 7.01
C GLN A 151 -6.23 -14.70 7.31
N ALA A 152 -5.94 -13.56 6.66
CA ALA A 152 -4.71 -12.80 6.89
C ALA A 152 -4.81 -11.35 6.39
N ASN A 153 -3.87 -10.51 6.83
CA ASN A 153 -3.82 -9.08 6.53
C ASN A 153 -2.37 -8.62 6.35
N VAL A 154 -2.13 -7.73 5.39
CA VAL A 154 -0.82 -7.07 5.18
C VAL A 154 -1.02 -5.58 4.96
N ILE A 155 -0.20 -4.75 5.61
CA ILE A 155 -0.30 -3.30 5.49
C ILE A 155 0.90 -2.74 4.73
N HIS A 156 0.63 -2.12 3.60
CA HIS A 156 1.58 -1.27 2.88
C HIS A 156 1.19 0.20 2.96
N ARG A 157 2.06 1.08 2.48
CA ARG A 157 1.75 2.50 2.33
C ARG A 157 1.79 2.90 0.87
N THR A 158 0.87 3.77 0.48
CA THR A 158 0.92 4.37 -0.86
C THR A 158 2.17 5.23 -1.05
N ASP A 159 2.67 5.32 -2.27
CA ASP A 159 3.69 6.27 -2.68
C ASP A 159 3.16 7.71 -2.81
N ALA A 160 3.98 8.61 -3.36
CA ALA A 160 3.63 10.02 -3.59
C ALA A 160 2.45 10.22 -4.56
N PHE A 161 2.21 9.26 -5.46
CA PHE A 161 1.15 9.28 -6.46
C PHE A 161 -0.10 8.53 -6.00
N GLY A 162 -0.11 8.04 -4.75
CA GLY A 162 -1.24 7.31 -4.18
C GLY A 162 -1.26 5.84 -4.55
N ASN A 163 -0.16 5.28 -5.06
CA ASN A 163 -0.09 3.89 -5.50
C ASN A 163 0.50 2.97 -4.45
N VAL A 164 -0.05 1.77 -4.30
CA VAL A 164 0.46 0.71 -3.42
C VAL A 164 0.41 -0.62 -4.16
N THR A 165 1.41 -1.48 -3.99
CA THR A 165 1.47 -2.79 -4.64
C THR A 165 1.59 -3.91 -3.61
N PHE A 166 0.98 -5.07 -3.90
CA PHE A 166 1.11 -6.30 -3.14
C PHE A 166 1.35 -7.46 -4.10
N ALA A 167 2.43 -8.22 -3.90
CA ALA A 167 2.71 -9.41 -4.68
C ALA A 167 2.02 -10.62 -4.03
N VAL A 168 0.86 -11.00 -4.57
CA VAL A 168 0.06 -12.13 -4.08
C VAL A 168 0.54 -13.39 -4.76
N LYS A 169 1.18 -14.29 -4.00
CA LYS A 169 1.65 -15.57 -4.50
C LYS A 169 0.69 -16.68 -4.10
N ASN A 170 0.17 -17.42 -5.07
CA ASN A 170 -0.54 -18.66 -4.82
C ASN A 170 0.46 -19.77 -4.45
N LEU A 171 0.15 -20.50 -3.39
CA LEU A 171 0.98 -21.58 -2.83
C LEU A 171 0.29 -22.95 -2.92
N ASP A 172 -0.88 -23.02 -3.55
CA ASP A 172 -1.60 -24.27 -3.71
C ASP A 172 -0.83 -25.23 -4.62
N LEU A 173 -1.05 -26.53 -4.41
CA LEU A 173 -0.47 -27.55 -5.28
C LEU A 173 -1.14 -27.49 -6.66
N GLU A 174 -0.36 -27.65 -7.72
CA GLU A 174 -0.87 -27.57 -9.09
C GLU A 174 -2.03 -28.56 -9.35
N SER A 175 -1.98 -29.74 -8.75
CA SER A 175 -3.03 -30.76 -8.85
C SER A 175 -4.37 -30.38 -8.23
N LEU A 176 -4.45 -29.29 -7.47
CA LEU A 176 -5.68 -28.80 -6.84
C LEU A 176 -6.38 -27.71 -7.66
N GLY A 177 -5.76 -27.23 -8.74
CA GLY A 177 -6.35 -26.17 -9.55
C GLY A 177 -7.69 -26.58 -10.17
N GLU A 178 -8.58 -25.61 -10.33
CA GLU A 178 -9.82 -25.77 -11.08
C GLU A 178 -9.53 -26.09 -12.56
N PRO A 179 -10.47 -26.69 -13.30
CA PRO A 179 -10.37 -26.80 -14.75
C PRO A 179 -10.25 -25.42 -15.41
N GLU A 180 -9.35 -25.29 -16.40
CA GLU A 180 -9.25 -24.04 -17.18
C GLU A 180 -10.59 -23.68 -17.84
N PRO A 181 -11.12 -22.47 -17.60
CA PRO A 181 -12.40 -22.07 -18.14
C PRO A 181 -12.36 -21.98 -19.67
N PRO A 182 -13.50 -22.18 -20.37
CA PRO A 182 -13.54 -22.06 -21.83
C PRO A 182 -13.22 -20.63 -22.31
N THR A 183 -13.58 -19.62 -21.52
CA THR A 183 -13.17 -18.22 -21.71
C THR A 183 -12.99 -17.56 -20.34
N PHE A 184 -12.19 -16.50 -20.26
CA PHE A 184 -12.00 -15.74 -19.02
C PHE A 184 -13.19 -14.86 -18.60
N THR A 185 -14.30 -14.92 -19.35
CA THR A 185 -15.58 -14.28 -18.99
C THR A 185 -16.63 -15.27 -18.49
N SER A 186 -16.35 -16.57 -18.64
CA SER A 186 -17.25 -17.65 -18.22
C SER A 186 -17.23 -17.82 -16.70
N LYS A 187 -18.31 -18.37 -16.15
CA LYS A 187 -18.37 -18.78 -14.74
C LYS A 187 -17.22 -19.75 -14.38
N PRO A 188 -16.68 -19.70 -13.16
CA PRO A 188 -15.72 -20.70 -12.70
C PRO A 188 -16.30 -22.11 -12.71
N ILE A 189 -15.43 -23.12 -12.80
CA ILE A 189 -15.82 -24.52 -12.94
C ILE A 189 -15.39 -25.26 -11.68
N PHE A 190 -16.37 -25.64 -10.87
CA PHE A 190 -16.18 -26.41 -9.63
C PHE A 190 -17.43 -27.28 -9.36
N SER A 191 -17.30 -28.30 -8.53
CA SER A 191 -18.35 -29.23 -8.13
C SER A 191 -19.49 -28.53 -7.37
N GLU A 192 -20.68 -29.12 -7.36
CA GLU A 192 -21.83 -28.54 -6.65
C GLU A 192 -21.59 -28.42 -5.13
N ASP A 193 -20.79 -29.32 -4.56
CA ASP A 193 -20.40 -29.27 -3.14
C ASP A 193 -19.28 -28.24 -2.85
N LYS A 194 -18.71 -27.62 -3.89
CA LYS A 194 -17.66 -26.59 -3.85
C LYS A 194 -16.35 -27.06 -3.20
N LEU A 195 -16.15 -28.36 -3.00
CA LEU A 195 -14.94 -28.87 -2.33
C LEU A 195 -13.67 -28.72 -3.18
N ASP A 196 -13.82 -28.62 -4.50
CA ASP A 196 -12.75 -28.39 -5.48
C ASP A 196 -12.61 -26.91 -5.88
N ARG A 197 -13.42 -26.00 -5.33
CA ARG A 197 -13.36 -24.58 -5.66
C ARG A 197 -12.13 -23.94 -5.02
N LEU A 198 -11.21 -23.46 -5.87
CA LEU A 198 -9.92 -22.93 -5.47
C LEU A 198 -9.83 -21.45 -5.83
N HIS A 199 -10.29 -20.59 -4.91
CA HIS A 199 -10.20 -19.14 -5.09
C HIS A 199 -9.67 -18.39 -3.86
N SER A 200 -9.17 -17.19 -4.14
CA SER A 200 -8.83 -16.16 -3.16
C SER A 200 -9.56 -14.86 -3.46
N GLN A 201 -10.12 -14.24 -2.43
CA GLN A 201 -10.71 -12.91 -2.50
C GLN A 201 -9.91 -11.89 -1.68
N MET A 202 -9.62 -10.75 -2.28
CA MET A 202 -8.83 -9.65 -1.73
C MET A 202 -9.65 -8.37 -1.66
N LEU A 203 -9.50 -7.64 -0.56
CA LEU A 203 -10.11 -6.32 -0.36
C LEU A 203 -9.06 -5.34 0.20
N PRO A 204 -8.68 -4.28 -0.52
CA PRO A 204 -7.91 -3.19 0.06
C PRO A 204 -8.82 -2.29 0.91
N GLU A 205 -8.30 -1.85 2.05
CA GLU A 205 -9.00 -1.01 3.03
C GLU A 205 -8.07 0.09 3.55
N VAL A 206 -8.59 1.31 3.64
CA VAL A 206 -7.91 2.47 4.24
C VAL A 206 -8.58 2.88 5.55
N ASN A 207 -9.92 2.90 5.55
CA ASN A 207 -10.73 3.33 6.69
C ASN A 207 -11.62 2.18 7.19
N SER A 208 -12.53 1.69 6.34
CA SER A 208 -13.43 0.56 6.59
C SER A 208 -14.19 0.20 5.31
N GLU A 209 -14.78 -0.99 5.27
CA GLU A 209 -15.64 -1.45 4.16
C GLU A 209 -16.74 -0.44 3.80
N GLN A 210 -17.37 0.20 4.78
CA GLN A 210 -18.47 1.16 4.56
C GLN A 210 -17.99 2.56 4.14
N ALA A 211 -16.79 2.95 4.56
CA ALA A 211 -16.26 4.29 4.30
C ALA A 211 -15.44 4.37 3.00
N ASP A 212 -14.91 3.24 2.53
CA ASP A 212 -14.10 3.21 1.33
C ASP A 212 -14.92 2.83 0.09
N HIS A 213 -14.68 3.53 -1.02
CA HIS A 213 -15.15 3.17 -2.34
C HIS A 213 -14.13 2.18 -2.93
N SER A 214 -14.27 0.91 -2.56
CA SER A 214 -13.24 -0.11 -2.77
C SER A 214 -13.50 -1.00 -3.99
N VAL A 215 -12.59 -1.96 -4.20
CA VAL A 215 -12.68 -3.00 -5.22
C VAL A 215 -12.35 -4.34 -4.57
N ILE A 216 -13.30 -5.28 -4.64
CA ILE A 216 -13.08 -6.68 -4.29
C ILE A 216 -12.54 -7.37 -5.54
N THR A 217 -11.37 -7.99 -5.40
CA THR A 217 -10.75 -8.75 -6.48
C THR A 217 -10.69 -10.21 -6.08
N GLN A 218 -11.23 -11.10 -6.91
CA GLN A 218 -11.22 -12.54 -6.68
C GLN A 218 -10.53 -13.25 -7.82
N PHE A 219 -9.66 -14.20 -7.50
CA PHE A 219 -9.00 -15.04 -8.48
C PHE A 219 -9.33 -16.49 -8.22
N HIS A 220 -9.85 -17.15 -9.25
CA HIS A 220 -9.93 -18.61 -9.33
C HIS A 220 -8.63 -19.14 -9.93
N TYR A 221 -8.06 -20.17 -9.29
CA TYR A 221 -6.79 -20.75 -9.69
C TYR A 221 -7.02 -22.01 -10.50
N TYR A 222 -6.57 -22.01 -11.75
CA TYR A 222 -6.81 -23.10 -12.68
C TYR A 222 -5.54 -23.84 -13.10
N ILE A 223 -5.70 -25.06 -13.61
CA ILE A 223 -4.66 -25.85 -14.26
C ILE A 223 -4.68 -25.54 -15.76
N PRO A 224 -3.62 -24.92 -16.34
CA PRO A 224 -3.57 -24.65 -17.77
C PRO A 224 -3.63 -25.95 -18.60
N LYS A 225 -4.40 -25.98 -19.69
CA LYS A 225 -4.45 -27.15 -20.60
C LYS A 225 -3.13 -27.43 -21.32
N ALA A 226 -2.29 -26.41 -21.43
CA ALA A 226 -0.95 -26.48 -22.01
C ALA A 226 -0.01 -25.54 -21.27
N PRO A 227 1.32 -25.80 -21.31
CA PRO A 227 2.30 -24.87 -20.78
C PRO A 227 2.13 -23.47 -21.38
N ILE A 228 2.05 -22.46 -20.51
CA ILE A 228 1.93 -21.05 -20.93
C ILE A 228 3.31 -20.57 -21.37
N VAL A 229 3.56 -20.62 -22.68
CA VAL A 229 4.82 -20.15 -23.28
C VAL A 229 4.49 -19.02 -24.25
N VAL A 230 5.00 -17.83 -23.94
CA VAL A 230 4.79 -16.62 -24.76
C VAL A 230 6.14 -16.14 -25.27
N ALA A 231 6.26 -16.04 -26.60
CA ALA A 231 7.48 -15.54 -27.24
C ALA A 231 7.70 -14.07 -26.87
N ALA A 232 8.94 -13.74 -26.48
CA ALA A 232 9.33 -12.41 -26.03
C ALA A 232 10.74 -12.08 -26.56
N THR A 233 10.96 -12.26 -27.86
CA THR A 233 12.21 -11.87 -28.53
C THR A 233 12.22 -10.37 -28.88
N LYS A 234 11.05 -9.81 -29.16
CA LYS A 234 10.78 -8.39 -29.45
C LYS A 234 9.58 -7.88 -28.63
N PRO A 235 9.58 -8.07 -27.30
CA PRO A 235 8.43 -7.74 -26.47
C PRO A 235 8.16 -6.23 -26.45
N THR A 236 6.95 -5.87 -26.05
CA THR A 236 6.58 -4.49 -25.69
C THR A 236 6.58 -4.36 -24.17
N ILE A 237 7.27 -3.35 -23.64
CA ILE A 237 7.35 -3.04 -22.21
C ILE A 237 6.82 -1.63 -21.98
N THR A 238 5.64 -1.50 -21.38
CA THR A 238 4.93 -0.23 -21.19
C THR A 238 4.77 0.11 -19.72
N LEU A 239 4.94 1.38 -19.37
CA LEU A 239 4.73 1.88 -18.02
C LEU A 239 3.23 1.92 -17.71
N VAL A 240 2.84 1.31 -16.59
CA VAL A 240 1.46 1.27 -16.10
C VAL A 240 1.31 2.18 -14.90
N THR A 241 2.22 2.04 -13.93
CA THR A 241 2.22 2.82 -12.69
C THR A 241 3.58 3.50 -12.51
N PRO A 242 3.64 4.79 -12.15
CA PRO A 242 2.50 5.70 -12.04
C PRO A 242 1.87 5.99 -13.42
N ALA A 243 0.54 6.18 -13.43
CA ALA A 243 -0.19 6.60 -14.63
C ALA A 243 0.16 8.08 -14.93
N LEU A 244 1.18 8.28 -15.76
CA LEU A 244 1.68 9.61 -16.12
C LEU A 244 0.99 10.15 -17.36
N ASP A 245 0.50 11.37 -17.27
CA ASP A 245 -0.18 12.10 -18.35
C ASP A 245 0.18 13.60 -18.32
N ALA A 246 -0.49 14.40 -19.15
CA ALA A 246 -0.24 15.84 -19.27
C ALA A 246 -0.61 16.65 -18.00
N THR A 247 -1.27 16.05 -17.01
CA THR A 247 -1.66 16.72 -15.76
C THR A 247 -0.63 16.57 -14.65
N ASN A 248 0.22 15.53 -14.74
CA ASN A 248 1.16 15.16 -13.67
C ASN A 248 2.60 14.91 -14.15
N SER A 249 2.87 15.07 -15.44
CA SER A 249 4.19 14.88 -16.04
C SER A 249 4.43 15.84 -17.20
N VAL A 250 5.70 15.94 -17.60
CA VAL A 250 6.13 16.64 -18.82
C VAL A 250 6.88 15.69 -19.73
N THR A 251 6.72 15.82 -21.04
CA THR A 251 7.45 14.99 -22.00
C THR A 251 8.81 15.60 -22.30
N ASN A 252 9.87 14.82 -22.16
CA ASN A 252 11.19 15.15 -22.68
C ASN A 252 11.33 14.51 -24.07
N THR A 253 11.12 15.31 -25.11
CA THR A 253 11.16 14.83 -26.51
C THR A 253 12.54 14.35 -26.93
N THR A 254 13.61 14.98 -26.42
CA THR A 254 15.00 14.60 -26.74
C THR A 254 15.35 13.21 -26.19
N LYS A 255 14.88 12.88 -24.99
CA LYS A 255 15.12 11.58 -24.35
C LYS A 255 14.02 10.56 -24.64
N ASN A 256 12.91 11.00 -25.24
CA ASN A 256 11.68 10.23 -25.42
C ASN A 256 11.18 9.57 -24.11
N VAL A 257 11.15 10.34 -23.01
CA VAL A 257 10.64 9.87 -21.71
C VAL A 257 9.67 10.87 -21.10
N LYS A 258 8.75 10.37 -20.27
CA LYS A 258 7.97 11.22 -19.36
C LYS A 258 8.82 11.56 -18.14
N GLN A 259 8.76 12.82 -17.72
CA GLN A 259 9.42 13.31 -16.51
C GLN A 259 8.35 13.71 -15.48
N ALA A 260 8.49 13.26 -14.24
CA ALA A 260 7.56 13.59 -13.17
C ALA A 260 8.30 14.03 -11.89
N TRP A 261 7.62 14.84 -11.08
CA TRP A 261 8.12 15.26 -9.78
C TRP A 261 7.72 14.26 -8.69
N ALA A 262 8.66 13.88 -7.85
CA ALA A 262 8.41 13.06 -6.67
C ALA A 262 9.07 13.68 -5.42
N PRO A 263 8.42 13.70 -4.25
CA PRO A 263 9.07 14.13 -3.02
C PRO A 263 10.20 13.15 -2.63
N ALA A 264 11.30 13.69 -2.13
CA ALA A 264 12.45 12.90 -1.70
C ALA A 264 12.16 12.02 -0.48
N GLY A 265 12.91 10.92 -0.31
CA GLY A 265 12.85 10.06 0.88
C GLY A 265 11.64 9.13 0.96
N GLY A 266 10.71 9.18 -0.02
CA GLY A 266 9.61 8.22 -0.15
C GLY A 266 9.94 7.09 -1.12
N ASP A 267 9.23 5.98 -0.92
CA ASP A 267 9.17 4.91 -1.90
C ASP A 267 8.29 5.34 -3.08
N LEU A 268 8.60 4.79 -4.26
CA LEU A 268 7.88 5.01 -5.50
C LEU A 268 7.55 3.65 -6.12
N VAL A 269 6.26 3.43 -6.42
CA VAL A 269 5.81 2.21 -7.08
C VAL A 269 5.89 2.41 -8.58
N VAL A 270 6.67 1.55 -9.25
CA VAL A 270 6.85 1.56 -10.70
C VAL A 270 6.46 0.19 -11.25
N VAL A 271 5.44 0.13 -12.10
CA VAL A 271 4.92 -1.12 -12.66
C VAL A 271 4.94 -1.05 -14.17
N TYR A 272 5.47 -2.10 -14.79
CA TYR A 272 5.48 -2.28 -16.23
C TYR A 272 4.62 -3.47 -16.64
N LYS A 273 3.95 -3.36 -17.78
CA LYS A 273 3.33 -4.49 -18.48
C LYS A 273 4.27 -4.98 -19.57
N VAL A 274 4.51 -6.29 -19.62
CA VAL A 274 5.24 -6.96 -20.69
C VAL A 274 4.25 -7.75 -21.55
N VAL A 275 4.27 -7.43 -22.83
CA VAL A 275 3.48 -8.10 -23.87
C VAL A 275 4.44 -8.76 -24.86
N GLY A 276 4.10 -9.97 -25.30
CA GLY A 276 4.92 -10.79 -26.16
C GLY A 276 5.02 -10.25 -27.59
N ASP A 277 5.68 -11.03 -28.43
CA ASP A 277 5.96 -10.69 -29.82
C ASP A 277 4.69 -10.54 -30.68
N ASP A 278 3.56 -11.07 -30.20
CA ASP A 278 2.24 -10.96 -30.83
C ASP A 278 1.52 -9.63 -30.53
N GLY A 279 2.11 -8.77 -29.69
CA GLY A 279 1.58 -7.46 -29.35
C GLY A 279 0.29 -7.49 -28.50
N LYS A 280 -0.14 -8.66 -28.01
CA LYS A 280 -1.38 -8.78 -27.21
C LYS A 280 -1.26 -9.67 -25.97
N THR A 281 -0.46 -10.73 -26.02
CA THR A 281 -0.43 -11.73 -24.95
C THR A 281 0.56 -11.33 -23.87
N ALA A 282 0.11 -11.35 -22.61
CA ALA A 282 0.97 -11.11 -21.46
C ALA A 282 2.11 -12.13 -21.39
N VAL A 283 3.33 -11.71 -21.05
CA VAL A 283 4.46 -12.63 -20.86
C VAL A 283 4.63 -12.92 -19.37
N PRO A 284 4.21 -14.09 -18.85
CA PRO A 284 4.35 -14.40 -17.44
C PRO A 284 5.76 -14.90 -17.08
N ASN A 285 6.12 -14.76 -15.79
CA ASN A 285 7.35 -15.27 -15.18
C ASN A 285 8.65 -14.92 -15.93
N LYS A 286 8.70 -13.75 -16.55
CA LYS A 286 9.87 -13.23 -17.27
C LYS A 286 10.65 -12.30 -16.37
N ALA A 287 11.93 -12.57 -16.19
CA ALA A 287 12.82 -11.66 -15.46
C ALA A 287 12.99 -10.35 -16.24
N VAL A 288 12.65 -9.24 -15.60
CA VAL A 288 12.81 -7.87 -16.09
C VAL A 288 13.79 -7.15 -15.18
N THR A 289 14.76 -6.48 -15.78
CA THR A 289 15.73 -5.63 -15.09
C THR A 289 15.32 -4.17 -15.27
N LEU A 290 15.17 -3.44 -14.18
CA LEU A 290 14.99 -1.99 -14.20
C LEU A 290 16.35 -1.32 -14.02
N LYS A 291 16.90 -0.77 -15.11
CA LYS A 291 18.13 0.03 -15.07
C LYS A 291 17.83 1.41 -14.50
N VAL A 292 18.55 1.76 -13.44
CA VAL A 292 18.49 3.09 -12.82
C VAL A 292 19.72 3.89 -13.25
N ASN A 293 19.51 5.11 -13.74
CA ASN A 293 20.57 6.05 -14.11
C ASN A 293 21.59 5.47 -15.09
N GLY A 294 21.09 4.85 -16.17
CA GLY A 294 21.92 4.18 -17.17
C GLY A 294 22.55 2.87 -16.69
N GLY A 295 21.99 2.25 -15.65
CA GLY A 295 22.49 0.99 -15.10
C GLY A 295 23.54 1.14 -13.99
N LYS A 296 23.70 2.34 -13.43
CA LYS A 296 24.54 2.55 -12.22
C LYS A 296 24.03 1.74 -11.03
N SER A 297 22.73 1.47 -11.00
CA SER A 297 22.12 0.44 -10.18
C SER A 297 21.00 -0.25 -10.97
N THR A 298 20.61 -1.43 -10.50
CA THR A 298 19.57 -2.24 -11.14
C THR A 298 18.67 -2.85 -10.08
N LEU A 299 17.39 -2.95 -10.41
CA LEU A 299 16.44 -3.82 -9.71
C LEU A 299 16.02 -4.94 -10.65
N GLN A 300 15.70 -6.12 -10.13
CA GLN A 300 15.20 -7.24 -10.92
C GLN A 300 13.96 -7.82 -10.26
N ALA A 301 12.96 -8.13 -11.07
CA ALA A 301 11.75 -8.83 -10.65
C ALA A 301 11.19 -9.61 -11.85
N ASN A 302 10.33 -10.59 -11.56
CA ASN A 302 9.66 -11.36 -12.60
C ASN A 302 8.28 -10.75 -12.88
N THR A 303 7.83 -10.86 -14.13
CA THR A 303 6.44 -10.60 -14.46
C THR A 303 5.52 -11.62 -13.81
N ASP A 304 4.34 -11.16 -13.42
CA ASP A 304 3.29 -11.96 -12.81
C ASP A 304 2.47 -12.75 -13.84
N ALA A 305 1.42 -13.46 -13.41
CA ALA A 305 0.54 -14.24 -14.29
C ALA A 305 -0.08 -13.41 -15.43
N PHE A 306 -0.23 -12.10 -15.20
CA PHE A 306 -0.80 -11.15 -16.14
C PHE A 306 0.29 -10.33 -16.83
N GLY A 307 1.57 -10.72 -16.75
CA GLY A 307 2.67 -10.03 -17.43
C GLY A 307 3.06 -8.69 -16.81
N PHE A 308 2.62 -8.35 -15.60
CA PHE A 308 3.03 -7.13 -14.90
C PHE A 308 4.23 -7.40 -13.99
N VAL A 309 5.20 -6.50 -14.02
CA VAL A 309 6.34 -6.50 -13.10
C VAL A 309 6.33 -5.22 -12.28
N ALA A 310 6.41 -5.34 -10.96
CA ALA A 310 6.39 -4.22 -10.03
C ALA A 310 7.76 -4.03 -9.37
N PHE A 311 8.17 -2.77 -9.26
CA PHE A 311 9.39 -2.34 -8.57
C PHE A 311 9.05 -1.26 -7.54
N THR A 312 9.69 -1.33 -6.39
CA THR A 312 9.68 -0.24 -5.41
C THR A 312 11.02 0.48 -5.48
N VAL A 313 11.01 1.73 -5.96
CA VAL A 313 12.19 2.57 -6.09
C VAL A 313 12.26 3.52 -4.90
N LYS A 314 13.35 3.45 -4.14
CA LYS A 314 13.58 4.32 -2.99
C LYS A 314 14.53 5.44 -3.36
N ASN A 315 14.12 6.68 -3.10
CA ASN A 315 15.01 7.82 -3.23
C ASN A 315 15.70 8.15 -1.90
N SER A 316 17.03 8.25 -1.94
CA SER A 316 17.86 8.63 -0.80
C SER A 316 18.68 9.89 -1.08
N ASP A 317 18.21 10.77 -1.98
CA ASP A 317 18.94 11.99 -2.33
C ASP A 317 19.11 12.90 -1.12
N THR A 318 20.35 13.36 -0.90
CA THR A 318 20.69 14.29 0.17
C THR A 318 20.57 15.75 -0.25
N LYS A 319 20.49 16.02 -1.56
CA LYS A 319 20.41 17.36 -2.16
C LYS A 319 19.21 17.48 -3.13
N PRO A 320 17.97 17.32 -2.63
CA PRO A 320 16.79 17.39 -3.49
C PRO A 320 16.60 18.77 -4.11
N ASN A 321 15.91 18.79 -5.24
CA ASN A 321 15.45 20.02 -5.90
C ASN A 321 14.50 20.82 -4.99
N ASN A 322 14.29 22.08 -5.33
CA ASN A 322 13.17 22.84 -4.75
C ASN A 322 11.84 22.24 -5.21
N ALA A 323 10.82 22.32 -4.36
CA ALA A 323 9.47 21.93 -4.75
C ALA A 323 9.02 22.68 -6.01
N PRO A 324 8.43 21.97 -6.99
CA PRO A 324 7.90 22.61 -8.17
C PRO A 324 6.67 23.46 -7.84
N VAL A 325 6.36 24.42 -8.71
CA VAL A 325 5.13 25.23 -8.60
C VAL A 325 3.89 24.37 -8.87
N SER A 326 4.01 23.41 -9.77
CA SER A 326 2.96 22.46 -10.15
C SER A 326 3.57 21.13 -10.60
N ALA A 327 2.78 20.07 -10.70
CA ALA A 327 3.27 18.76 -11.16
C ALA A 327 3.83 18.78 -12.60
N THR A 328 3.44 19.77 -13.42
CA THR A 328 3.89 19.96 -14.81
C THR A 328 4.93 21.07 -14.96
N SER A 329 5.49 21.57 -13.85
CA SER A 329 6.59 22.53 -13.92
C SER A 329 7.79 21.91 -14.62
N ALA A 330 8.44 22.67 -15.51
CA ALA A 330 9.63 22.26 -16.22
C ALA A 330 10.72 21.75 -15.26
N MET A 331 11.39 20.66 -15.65
CA MET A 331 12.49 20.11 -14.88
C MET A 331 13.68 21.08 -14.87
N PRO A 332 14.48 21.15 -13.79
CA PRO A 332 15.63 22.05 -13.73
C PRO A 332 16.65 21.69 -14.80
N ALA A 333 17.19 22.69 -15.50
CA ALA A 333 18.22 22.49 -16.52
C ALA A 333 19.49 21.82 -15.96
N ALA A 334 19.80 22.07 -14.70
CA ALA A 334 20.83 21.37 -13.93
C ALA A 334 20.21 20.79 -12.66
N SER A 335 20.12 19.47 -12.58
CA SER A 335 19.74 18.75 -11.37
C SER A 335 20.62 17.52 -11.21
N THR A 336 20.97 17.19 -9.97
CA THR A 336 21.57 15.91 -9.60
C THR A 336 20.59 15.00 -8.86
N ALA A 337 19.41 15.51 -8.51
CA ALA A 337 18.40 14.81 -7.73
C ALA A 337 17.33 14.26 -8.67
N PHE A 338 17.73 13.33 -9.53
CA PHE A 338 16.82 12.64 -10.44
C PHE A 338 17.21 11.17 -10.61
N ALA A 339 16.24 10.37 -11.01
CA ALA A 339 16.44 9.00 -11.45
C ALA A 339 15.81 8.79 -12.82
N THR A 340 16.59 8.27 -13.77
CA THR A 340 16.07 7.68 -15.01
C THR A 340 15.89 6.18 -14.80
N LEU A 341 14.73 5.67 -15.20
CA LEU A 341 14.35 4.27 -15.09
C LEU A 341 14.08 3.74 -16.50
N ALA A 342 14.77 2.68 -16.88
CA ALA A 342 14.61 2.02 -18.17
C ALA A 342 14.45 0.52 -17.95
N PRO A 343 13.31 -0.09 -18.30
CA PRO A 343 13.12 -1.52 -18.18
C PRO A 343 13.82 -2.25 -19.33
N GLU A 344 14.32 -3.45 -19.07
CA GLU A 344 14.88 -4.33 -20.10
C GLU A 344 14.67 -5.80 -19.77
N ILE A 345 14.74 -6.64 -20.80
CA ILE A 345 14.82 -8.09 -20.69
C ILE A 345 16.13 -8.53 -21.35
N THR A 346 17.01 -9.15 -20.57
CA THR A 346 18.33 -9.59 -21.03
C THR A 346 18.24 -10.47 -22.28
N GLY A 347 19.08 -10.18 -23.27
CA GLY A 347 19.16 -10.95 -24.52
C GLY A 347 18.01 -10.70 -25.50
N THR A 348 17.20 -9.67 -25.27
CA THR A 348 16.09 -9.28 -26.16
C THR A 348 16.23 -7.82 -26.56
N LEU A 349 15.71 -7.47 -27.73
CA LEU A 349 15.56 -6.08 -28.15
C LEU A 349 14.06 -5.78 -28.22
N ALA A 350 13.55 -5.12 -27.18
CA ALA A 350 12.14 -4.76 -27.10
C ALA A 350 11.72 -3.90 -28.31
N SER A 351 10.54 -4.16 -28.85
CA SER A 351 9.94 -3.33 -29.90
C SER A 351 9.57 -1.95 -29.36
N VAL A 352 9.14 -1.91 -28.10
CA VAL A 352 8.91 -0.70 -27.31
C VAL A 352 9.40 -0.97 -25.88
N ALA A 353 10.13 -0.03 -25.30
CA ALA A 353 10.45 -0.01 -23.87
C ALA A 353 10.31 1.40 -23.35
N GLU A 354 9.24 1.65 -22.61
CA GLU A 354 8.97 2.98 -22.05
C GLU A 354 9.88 3.25 -20.85
N GLY A 355 10.68 4.30 -20.95
CA GLY A 355 11.45 4.82 -19.82
C GLY A 355 10.70 5.95 -19.10
N VAL A 356 11.08 6.21 -17.86
CA VAL A 356 10.56 7.33 -17.06
C VAL A 356 11.67 8.01 -16.27
N GLU A 357 11.54 9.31 -16.05
CA GLU A 357 12.47 10.07 -15.22
C GLU A 357 11.73 10.74 -14.05
N PHE A 358 12.25 10.58 -12.85
CA PHE A 358 11.72 11.24 -11.65
C PHE A 358 12.70 12.27 -11.13
N HIS A 359 12.23 13.50 -10.94
CA HIS A 359 12.97 14.56 -10.26
C HIS A 359 12.52 14.64 -8.81
N TYR A 360 13.48 14.53 -7.90
CA TYR A 360 13.21 14.48 -6.47
C TYR A 360 13.28 15.86 -5.84
N TYR A 361 12.26 16.22 -5.06
CA TYR A 361 12.15 17.55 -4.48
C TYR A 361 11.91 17.55 -2.96
N ARG A 362 12.23 18.69 -2.36
CA ARG A 362 11.86 19.06 -0.98
C ARG A 362 11.22 20.43 -0.97
N GLY A 363 10.21 20.61 -0.13
CA GLY A 363 9.61 21.91 0.09
C GLY A 363 8.38 21.88 0.96
N ILE A 364 7.73 23.03 1.07
CA ILE A 364 6.56 23.23 1.92
C ILE A 364 5.39 23.83 1.14
N SER A 365 4.18 23.49 1.57
CA SER A 365 2.94 24.15 1.17
C SER A 365 2.08 24.39 2.40
N ALA A 366 1.15 25.35 2.35
CA ALA A 366 0.32 25.68 3.48
C ALA A 366 -1.12 25.95 3.06
N SER A 367 -2.06 25.57 3.92
CA SER A 367 -3.48 25.91 3.84
C SER A 367 -3.98 26.27 5.23
N ALA A 368 -5.08 27.02 5.33
CA ALA A 368 -5.65 27.39 6.61
C ALA A 368 -7.16 27.17 6.60
N THR A 369 -7.70 26.68 7.71
CA THR A 369 -9.13 26.49 7.94
C THR A 369 -9.55 27.19 9.22
N LYS A 370 -10.79 27.69 9.28
CA LYS A 370 -11.32 28.35 10.47
C LYS A 370 -11.49 27.34 11.62
N SER A 371 -11.06 27.70 12.82
CA SER A 371 -11.15 26.89 14.03
C SER A 371 -11.56 27.77 15.22
N GLY A 372 -12.87 27.92 15.41
CA GLY A 372 -13.42 28.83 16.42
C GLY A 372 -13.08 30.30 16.12
N LYS A 373 -12.41 30.98 17.07
CA LYS A 373 -11.93 32.37 16.92
C LYS A 373 -10.56 32.47 16.24
N GLU A 374 -9.87 31.34 16.04
CA GLU A 374 -8.56 31.26 15.40
C GLU A 374 -8.66 30.50 14.08
N PHE A 375 -7.53 30.36 13.40
CA PHE A 375 -7.38 29.52 12.22
C PHE A 375 -6.36 28.43 12.48
N LEU A 376 -6.66 27.23 12.01
CA LEU A 376 -5.70 26.13 11.97
C LEU A 376 -4.95 26.18 10.65
N LEU A 377 -3.68 26.55 10.72
CA LEU A 377 -2.74 26.52 9.61
C LEU A 377 -2.14 25.12 9.49
N SER A 378 -2.37 24.45 8.37
CA SER A 378 -1.78 23.15 8.03
C SER A 378 -0.61 23.35 7.08
N ILE A 379 0.61 23.11 7.55
CA ILE A 379 1.85 23.22 6.80
C ILE A 379 2.28 21.81 6.39
N GLN A 380 2.16 21.49 5.11
CA GLN A 380 2.65 20.24 4.56
C GLN A 380 4.13 20.37 4.22
N VAL A 381 4.96 19.55 4.86
CA VAL A 381 6.39 19.40 4.59
C VAL A 381 6.59 18.14 3.75
N ASN A 382 7.23 18.29 2.58
CA ASN A 382 7.55 17.20 1.66
C ASN A 382 9.06 17.03 1.54
N GLY A 383 9.54 15.80 1.38
CA GLY A 383 10.92 15.51 1.04
C GLY A 383 11.90 15.52 2.22
N ALA A 384 11.40 15.42 3.46
CA ALA A 384 12.19 15.70 4.66
C ALA A 384 12.14 14.59 5.74
N ALA A 385 11.78 13.36 5.36
CA ALA A 385 11.75 12.22 6.30
C ALA A 385 13.08 12.07 7.08
N GLY A 386 12.97 11.85 8.38
CA GLY A 386 14.11 11.71 9.29
C GLY A 386 14.82 13.02 9.65
N LYS A 387 14.42 14.16 9.07
CA LYS A 387 15.04 15.48 9.31
C LYS A 387 14.24 16.30 10.34
N SER A 388 14.88 17.33 10.90
CA SER A 388 14.19 18.36 11.68
C SER A 388 13.86 19.56 10.79
N ALA A 389 12.64 20.08 10.91
CA ALA A 389 12.19 21.30 10.26
C ALA A 389 11.97 22.40 11.31
N ALA A 390 12.74 23.49 11.22
CA ALA A 390 12.53 24.68 12.02
C ALA A 390 11.57 25.63 11.28
N ILE A 391 10.33 25.70 11.73
CA ILE A 391 9.21 26.39 11.09
C ILE A 391 8.96 27.73 11.77
N SER A 392 9.03 28.79 10.99
CA SER A 392 8.67 30.16 11.38
C SER A 392 7.43 30.59 10.61
N VAL A 393 6.46 31.19 11.29
CA VAL A 393 5.24 31.73 10.68
C VAL A 393 5.05 33.17 11.16
N THR A 394 4.68 34.07 10.25
CA THR A 394 4.41 35.49 10.59
C THR A 394 3.38 35.61 11.71
N GLY A 395 3.78 36.22 12.83
CA GLY A 395 2.90 36.42 14.00
C GLY A 395 2.64 35.17 14.83
N ALA A 396 3.43 34.10 14.67
CA ALA A 396 3.40 32.93 15.54
C ALA A 396 4.80 32.56 16.04
N LYS A 397 4.85 31.81 17.15
CA LYS A 397 6.11 31.32 17.72
C LYS A 397 6.77 30.32 16.78
N LYS A 398 8.09 30.44 16.60
CA LYS A 398 8.89 29.45 15.87
C LYS A 398 8.79 28.09 16.55
N THR A 399 8.67 27.02 15.77
CA THR A 399 8.58 25.64 16.25
C THR A 399 9.56 24.77 15.48
N THR A 400 10.20 23.82 16.15
CA THR A 400 11.03 22.79 15.50
C THR A 400 10.34 21.45 15.61
N VAL A 401 10.16 20.75 14.49
CA VAL A 401 9.46 19.46 14.44
C VAL A 401 10.34 18.42 13.77
N LYS A 402 10.42 17.22 14.36
CA LYS A 402 11.03 16.06 13.70
C LYS A 402 10.03 15.51 12.67
N ILE A 403 10.47 15.42 11.43
CA ILE A 403 9.66 14.92 10.32
C ILE A 403 9.87 13.41 10.22
N ALA A 404 8.82 12.64 10.48
CA ALA A 404 8.87 11.18 10.56
C ALA A 404 8.59 10.50 9.21
N ALA A 405 7.90 11.18 8.29
CA ALA A 405 7.45 10.62 7.03
C ALA A 405 7.90 11.49 5.83
N PRO A 406 7.96 10.93 4.61
CA PRO A 406 8.33 11.69 3.40
C PRO A 406 7.42 12.89 3.14
N ARG A 407 6.16 12.80 3.60
CA ARG A 407 5.21 13.90 3.69
C ARG A 407 4.61 13.92 5.09
N GLN A 408 4.63 15.08 5.74
CA GLN A 408 4.01 15.28 7.04
C GLN A 408 3.32 16.64 7.11
N VAL A 409 2.14 16.67 7.72
CA VAL A 409 1.44 17.93 8.02
C VAL A 409 1.79 18.36 9.45
N VAL A 410 2.24 19.60 9.59
CA VAL A 410 2.43 20.28 10.87
C VAL A 410 1.34 21.33 11.01
N SER A 411 0.56 21.24 12.07
CA SER A 411 -0.57 22.15 12.31
C SER A 411 -0.20 23.20 13.36
N MET A 412 -0.60 24.46 13.12
CA MET A 412 -0.35 25.60 14.02
C MET A 412 -1.59 26.48 14.10
N LYS A 413 -1.88 27.04 15.27
CA LYS A 413 -2.93 28.06 15.42
C LYS A 413 -2.39 29.43 15.06
N VAL A 414 -3.14 30.19 14.26
CA VAL A 414 -2.76 31.53 13.79
C VAL A 414 -3.96 32.47 13.74
N SER A 415 -3.67 33.78 13.82
CA SER A 415 -4.64 34.83 13.52
C SER A 415 -4.88 34.97 12.00
N ALA A 416 -5.97 35.65 11.63
CA ALA A 416 -6.25 36.02 10.24
C ALA A 416 -5.12 36.89 9.63
N GLY A 417 -5.12 36.98 8.30
CA GLY A 417 -4.23 37.85 7.52
C GLY A 417 -3.18 37.08 6.72
N ALA A 418 -2.33 37.83 6.01
CA ALA A 418 -1.25 37.28 5.23
C ALA A 418 -0.17 36.67 6.14
N LYS A 419 0.20 35.42 5.85
CA LYS A 419 1.25 34.68 6.58
C LYS A 419 2.36 34.29 5.61
N THR A 420 3.60 34.60 5.99
CA THR A 420 4.78 33.99 5.40
C THR A 420 5.21 32.84 6.28
N ILE A 421 5.39 31.66 5.70
CA ILE A 421 5.87 30.46 6.36
C ILE A 421 7.24 30.16 5.79
N THR A 422 8.23 29.98 6.67
CA THR A 422 9.58 29.55 6.31
C THR A 422 9.94 28.32 7.13
N ALA A 423 10.30 27.22 6.46
CA ALA A 423 10.87 26.04 7.09
C ALA A 423 12.37 25.95 6.76
N VAL A 424 13.21 25.86 7.78
CA VAL A 424 14.64 25.57 7.61
C VAL A 424 14.87 24.07 7.84
N ILE A 425 15.36 23.38 6.81
CA ILE A 425 15.61 21.94 6.81
C ILE A 425 16.99 21.71 6.21
N ASP A 426 17.88 21.04 6.94
CA ASP A 426 19.30 20.88 6.57
C ASP A 426 19.99 22.22 6.21
N GLY A 427 19.71 23.28 6.98
CA GLY A 427 20.29 24.62 6.75
C GLY A 427 19.72 25.39 5.56
N LYS A 428 18.86 24.76 4.73
CA LYS A 428 18.21 25.40 3.59
C LYS A 428 16.80 25.89 3.95
N SER A 429 16.46 27.10 3.51
CA SER A 429 15.16 27.71 3.74
C SER A 429 14.18 27.41 2.61
N TYR A 430 12.97 26.99 2.97
CA TYR A 430 11.83 26.79 2.08
C TYR A 430 10.71 27.73 2.52
N THR A 431 10.17 28.53 1.60
CA THR A 431 9.21 29.58 1.94
C THR A 431 7.94 29.44 1.12
N THR A 432 6.79 29.64 1.77
CA THR A 432 5.48 29.74 1.11
C THR A 432 4.65 30.84 1.77
N LYS A 433 3.62 31.32 1.07
CA LYS A 433 2.70 32.35 1.57
C LYS A 433 1.28 31.85 1.50
N VAL A 434 0.47 32.20 2.49
CA VAL A 434 -0.97 31.93 2.51
C VAL A 434 -1.70 33.12 3.10
N VAL A 435 -2.88 33.42 2.59
CA VAL A 435 -3.76 34.42 3.19
C VAL A 435 -4.84 33.68 3.99
N VAL A 436 -4.81 33.89 5.31
CA VAL A 436 -5.76 33.27 6.24
C VAL A 436 -6.99 34.17 6.32
N LYS A 437 -8.16 33.67 5.93
CA LYS A 437 -9.42 34.41 5.90
C LYS A 437 -10.56 33.61 6.49
#